data_AF-A0AAW2WNF9-F1
#
_entry.id   AF-A0AAW2WNF9-F1
#
_cell.length_a   1.000
_cell.length_b   1.000
_cell.length_c   1.000
_cell.angle_alpha   90.00
_cell.angle_beta   90.00
_cell.angle_gamma   90.00
#
_symmetry.space_group_name_H-M   'P 1'
#
loop_
_entity.id
_entity.type
_entity.pdbx_description
1 polymer ?
#
loop_
_entity_poly.entity_id
_entity_poly.type
_entity_poly.pdbx_seq_one_letter_code
_entity_poly.pdbx_strand_id
1 'polypeptide(L)'
;MSGVKDLTVEDMEGVVITSHNRFDILAATAQRALQLLQQHEAAQRQETKMRTTRRKRDRRSTEYADGEGEPYAAKRKKQNTRKNKKKANTRKNKKKPVDDGPRPRPPPSPPPRLPERFKNVIREISEGRIVSEETLVIQKALFPTDLNPSHNRLSMPFTQISHHGFLTDEEKKFLCCRDGKGKKEHKDVPLIEPSLKKTTVTLGRWDMPKEKGKTSSTYVINGTWTSIVTGNQLKVEMVIQLWAVRIGEELCFALVNLTEEAAA
;
A
#
# COMPACT_ATOMS: atom_id res chain seq x y z
N MET A 1 17.78 -15.16 -2.41
CA MET A 1 19.25 -15.30 -2.23
C MET A 1 19.90 -14.52 -3.34
N SER A 2 20.59 -13.43 -3.01
CA SER A 2 21.33 -12.62 -3.98
C SER A 2 22.53 -13.44 -4.44
N GLY A 3 22.40 -14.13 -5.57
CA GLY A 3 23.51 -14.82 -6.21
C GLY A 3 24.39 -13.79 -6.89
N VAL A 4 25.34 -13.23 -6.15
CA VAL A 4 26.50 -12.62 -6.78
C VAL A 4 27.30 -13.78 -7.34
N LYS A 5 27.35 -13.91 -8.67
CA LYS A 5 28.16 -14.92 -9.35
C LYS A 5 29.62 -14.56 -9.11
N ASP A 6 30.38 -15.47 -8.52
CA ASP A 6 31.82 -15.29 -8.35
C ASP A 6 32.48 -15.13 -9.74
N LEU A 7 33.38 -14.15 -9.88
CA LEU A 7 34.11 -13.92 -11.13
C LEU A 7 35.03 -15.11 -11.39
N THR A 8 34.84 -15.77 -12.53
CA THR A 8 35.65 -16.93 -12.92
C THR A 8 36.74 -16.52 -13.92
N VAL A 9 37.77 -17.36 -14.09
CA VAL A 9 38.87 -17.12 -15.04
C VAL A 9 38.34 -17.02 -16.48
N GLU A 10 37.26 -17.72 -16.81
CA GLU A 10 36.57 -17.67 -18.11
C GLU A 10 35.98 -16.29 -18.41
N ASP A 11 35.52 -15.55 -17.40
CA ASP A 11 34.92 -14.22 -17.55
C ASP A 11 35.95 -13.13 -17.96
N MET A 12 37.24 -13.47 -17.82
CA MET A 12 38.41 -12.64 -18.17
C MET A 12 39.05 -13.03 -19.51
N GLU A 13 38.53 -14.04 -20.23
CA GLU A 13 39.01 -14.38 -21.57
C GLU A 13 38.79 -13.21 -22.55
N GLY A 14 39.89 -12.80 -23.20
CA GLY A 14 39.91 -11.66 -24.14
C GLY A 14 40.34 -10.31 -23.53
N VAL A 15 40.61 -10.23 -22.22
CA VAL A 15 41.22 -9.03 -21.62
C VAL A 15 42.73 -9.06 -21.86
N VAL A 16 43.18 -8.42 -22.94
CA VAL A 16 44.61 -8.26 -23.23
C VAL A 16 45.17 -7.16 -22.34
N ILE A 17 45.86 -7.54 -21.26
CA ILE A 17 46.55 -6.58 -20.40
C ILE A 17 47.98 -6.43 -20.88
N THR A 18 48.28 -5.34 -21.57
CA THR A 18 49.62 -5.04 -22.12
C THR A 18 50.54 -4.30 -21.13
N SER A 19 50.03 -3.96 -19.94
CA SER A 19 50.77 -3.22 -18.90
C SER A 19 51.31 -4.16 -17.81
N HIS A 20 52.56 -3.93 -17.41
CA HIS A 20 53.21 -4.64 -16.29
C HIS A 20 52.94 -3.97 -14.93
N ASN A 21 52.18 -2.88 -14.90
CA ASN A 21 51.83 -2.18 -13.68
C ASN A 21 50.63 -2.87 -13.00
N ARG A 22 50.82 -3.27 -11.74
CA ARG A 22 49.79 -3.94 -10.91
C ARG A 22 48.51 -3.10 -10.77
N PHE A 23 48.62 -1.78 -10.81
CA PHE A 23 47.47 -0.89 -10.72
C PHE A 23 46.61 -0.91 -11.99
N ASP A 24 47.22 -0.96 -13.17
CA ASP A 24 46.50 -1.01 -14.45
C ASP A 24 45.77 -2.35 -14.63
N ILE A 25 46.40 -3.44 -14.19
CA ILE A 25 45.79 -4.78 -14.15
C ILE A 25 44.54 -4.76 -13.26
N LEU A 26 44.64 -4.15 -12.07
CA LEU A 26 43.51 -4.02 -11.15
C LEU A 26 42.39 -3.17 -11.75
N ALA A 27 42.74 -2.04 -12.39
CA ALA A 27 41.78 -1.15 -13.03
C ALA A 27 41.04 -1.83 -14.19
N ALA A 28 41.77 -2.56 -15.05
CA ALA A 28 41.18 -3.32 -16.16
C ALA A 28 40.23 -4.42 -15.66
N THR A 29 40.62 -5.11 -14.59
CA THR A 29 39.78 -6.13 -13.95
C THR A 29 38.51 -5.54 -13.35
N ALA A 30 38.61 -4.41 -12.66
CA ALA A 30 37.44 -3.71 -12.10
C ALA A 30 36.48 -3.23 -13.19
N GLN A 31 36.99 -2.69 -14.29
CA GLN A 31 36.17 -2.28 -15.44
C GLN A 31 35.46 -3.46 -16.09
N ARG A 32 36.14 -4.59 -16.26
CA ARG A 32 35.54 -5.81 -16.81
C ARG A 32 34.42 -6.35 -15.91
N ALA A 33 34.66 -6.38 -14.60
CA ALA A 33 33.64 -6.80 -13.62
C ALA A 33 32.38 -5.92 -13.68
N LEU A 34 32.53 -4.60 -13.81
CA LEU A 34 31.39 -3.68 -13.98
C LEU A 34 30.61 -3.94 -15.27
N GLN A 35 31.31 -4.24 -16.38
CA GLN A 35 30.67 -4.53 -17.66
C GLN A 35 29.85 -5.84 -17.59
N LEU A 36 30.38 -6.87 -16.92
CA LEU A 36 29.67 -8.13 -16.72
C LEU A 36 28.44 -7.98 -15.83
N LEU A 37 28.52 -7.17 -14.77
CA LEU A 37 27.36 -6.85 -13.92
C LEU A 37 26.26 -6.15 -14.72
N GLN A 38 26.60 -5.17 -15.56
CA GLN A 38 25.63 -4.51 -16.43
C GLN A 38 24.98 -5.45 -17.43
N GLN A 39 25.75 -6.37 -18.02
CA GLN A 39 25.23 -7.38 -18.95
C GLN A 39 24.28 -8.36 -18.25
N HIS A 40 24.64 -8.82 -17.04
CA HIS A 40 23.80 -9.71 -16.25
C HIS A 40 22.49 -9.03 -15.83
N GLU A 41 22.54 -7.76 -15.38
CA GLU A 41 21.35 -6.97 -15.09
C GLU A 41 20.47 -6.76 -16.33
N ALA A 42 21.08 -6.49 -17.49
CA ALA A 42 20.36 -6.35 -18.75
C ALA A 42 19.70 -7.66 -19.18
N ALA A 43 20.39 -8.81 -19.03
CA ALA A 43 19.85 -10.13 -19.31
C ALA A 43 18.66 -10.47 -18.39
N GLN A 44 18.77 -10.22 -17.08
CA GLN A 44 17.67 -10.40 -16.13
C GLN A 44 16.47 -9.50 -16.44
N ARG A 45 16.71 -8.24 -16.85
CA ARG A 45 15.66 -7.32 -17.30
C ARG A 45 14.99 -7.79 -18.58
N GLN A 46 15.71 -8.44 -19.50
CA GLN A 46 15.13 -9.02 -20.71
C GLN A 46 14.35 -10.32 -20.41
N GLU A 47 14.88 -11.17 -19.53
CA GLU A 47 14.22 -12.41 -19.11
C GLU A 47 12.89 -12.14 -18.39
N THR A 48 12.86 -11.15 -17.49
CA THR A 48 11.62 -10.72 -16.82
C THR A 48 10.58 -10.18 -17.80
N LYS A 49 11.00 -9.44 -18.84
CA LYS A 49 10.11 -9.01 -19.94
C LYS A 49 9.60 -10.19 -20.77
N MET A 50 10.46 -11.14 -21.14
CA MET A 50 10.05 -12.33 -21.90
C MET A 50 9.12 -13.27 -21.09
N ARG A 51 9.35 -13.39 -19.79
CA ARG A 51 8.54 -14.22 -18.89
C ARG A 51 7.15 -13.61 -18.67
N THR A 52 7.02 -12.29 -18.65
CA THR A 52 5.72 -11.61 -18.58
C THR A 52 4.96 -11.68 -19.90
N THR A 53 5.63 -11.58 -21.06
CA THR A 53 4.98 -11.76 -22.37
C THR A 53 4.56 -13.22 -22.61
N ARG A 54 5.37 -14.20 -22.20
CA ARG A 54 5.02 -15.64 -22.25
C ARG A 54 3.80 -15.96 -21.39
N ARG A 55 3.73 -15.45 -20.16
CA ARG A 55 2.53 -15.55 -19.30
C ARG A 55 1.28 -14.94 -19.94
N LYS A 56 1.42 -13.87 -20.72
CA LYS A 56 0.32 -13.24 -21.45
C LYS A 56 -0.13 -14.06 -22.67
N ARG A 57 0.79 -14.85 -23.26
CA ARG A 57 0.53 -15.78 -24.38
C ARG A 57 -0.11 -17.09 -23.90
N ASP A 58 0.38 -17.67 -22.81
CA ASP A 58 -0.18 -18.90 -22.23
C ASP A 58 -1.62 -18.68 -21.75
N ARG A 59 -1.92 -17.51 -21.17
CA ARG A 59 -3.27 -17.12 -20.78
C ARG A 59 -4.24 -16.93 -21.97
N ARG A 60 -3.71 -16.78 -23.19
CA ARG A 60 -4.46 -16.76 -24.46
C ARG A 60 -4.56 -18.16 -25.08
N SER A 61 -3.63 -19.08 -24.77
CA SER A 61 -3.64 -20.46 -25.27
C SER A 61 -4.50 -21.40 -24.41
N THR A 62 -4.75 -21.13 -23.14
CA THR A 62 -5.64 -21.93 -22.28
C THR A 62 -7.14 -21.71 -22.54
N GLU A 63 -7.51 -20.86 -23.51
CA GLU A 63 -8.90 -20.70 -23.96
C GLU A 63 -9.30 -21.71 -25.06
N TYR A 64 -8.40 -22.62 -25.47
CA TYR A 64 -8.65 -23.61 -26.51
C TYR A 64 -7.98 -24.96 -26.19
N ALA A 65 -8.52 -25.71 -25.23
CA ALA A 65 -8.29 -27.15 -25.13
C ALA A 65 -9.37 -27.77 -24.25
N ASP A 66 -10.54 -28.06 -24.84
CA ASP A 66 -11.33 -29.25 -24.53
C ASP A 66 -12.42 -29.46 -25.60
N GLY A 67 -12.32 -30.57 -26.32
CA GLY A 67 -13.44 -31.33 -26.88
C GLY A 67 -14.08 -30.87 -28.19
N GLU A 68 -13.73 -31.54 -29.28
CA GLU A 68 -14.53 -31.53 -30.51
C GLU A 68 -15.84 -32.33 -30.33
N GLY A 69 -16.98 -31.71 -30.64
CA GLY A 69 -18.31 -32.29 -30.69
C GLY A 69 -19.34 -31.22 -31.06
N GLU A 70 -20.22 -31.50 -32.03
CA GLU A 70 -21.05 -30.56 -32.80
C GLU A 70 -21.90 -29.52 -32.02
N PRO A 71 -22.22 -28.37 -32.66
CA PRO A 71 -22.96 -27.28 -32.02
C PRO A 71 -24.48 -27.44 -32.16
N TYR A 72 -25.17 -27.82 -31.08
CA TYR A 72 -26.63 -27.69 -30.99
C TYR A 72 -27.02 -26.36 -30.32
N ALA A 73 -27.78 -25.54 -31.07
CA ALA A 73 -28.75 -24.51 -30.66
C ALA A 73 -28.40 -23.54 -29.49
N ALA A 74 -28.47 -22.21 -29.60
CA ALA A 74 -29.53 -21.45 -30.26
C ALA A 74 -29.07 -20.02 -30.61
N LYS A 75 -29.15 -19.69 -31.90
CA LYS A 75 -29.31 -18.32 -32.37
C LYS A 75 -30.75 -17.88 -32.10
N ARG A 76 -30.94 -16.70 -31.50
CA ARG A 76 -32.02 -15.80 -31.93
C ARG A 76 -31.41 -14.50 -32.43
N LYS A 77 -31.18 -14.48 -33.75
CA LYS A 77 -31.10 -13.27 -34.58
C LYS A 77 -32.46 -12.57 -34.59
N LYS A 78 -32.46 -11.24 -34.60
CA LYS A 78 -33.41 -10.37 -35.34
C LYS A 78 -32.65 -9.06 -35.60
N GLN A 79 -31.91 -8.95 -36.69
CA GLN A 79 -32.32 -8.56 -38.06
C GLN A 79 -33.16 -7.28 -38.11
N ASN A 80 -32.49 -6.21 -38.55
CA ASN A 80 -33.05 -4.92 -38.96
C ASN A 80 -34.07 -5.10 -40.10
N THR A 81 -35.25 -4.51 -39.96
CA THR A 81 -36.03 -3.99 -41.10
C THR A 81 -36.64 -2.63 -40.73
N ARG A 82 -36.42 -1.65 -41.60
CA ARG A 82 -36.93 -0.28 -41.53
C ARG A 82 -38.45 -0.26 -41.79
N LYS A 83 -39.21 0.60 -41.09
CA LYS A 83 -40.21 1.54 -41.69
C LYS A 83 -40.90 2.43 -40.63
N ASN A 84 -40.76 3.74 -40.84
CA ASN A 84 -41.51 4.92 -40.39
C ASN A 84 -42.78 4.75 -39.51
N LYS A 85 -42.85 5.51 -38.40
CA LYS A 85 -43.87 6.57 -38.21
C LYS A 85 -43.61 7.45 -36.97
N LYS A 86 -43.42 8.75 -37.25
CA LYS A 86 -43.88 9.96 -36.53
C LYS A 86 -43.66 10.13 -35.01
N LYS A 87 -42.81 11.13 -34.72
CA LYS A 87 -42.95 12.24 -33.73
C LYS A 87 -43.42 11.92 -32.31
N ALA A 88 -42.50 12.09 -31.34
CA ALA A 88 -42.65 13.08 -30.26
C ALA A 88 -41.31 13.29 -29.53
N ASN A 89 -40.97 14.57 -29.31
CA ASN A 89 -39.83 15.04 -28.53
C ASN A 89 -39.89 14.54 -27.08
N THR A 90 -38.81 13.96 -26.56
CA THR A 90 -38.41 14.22 -25.16
C THR A 90 -36.90 14.12 -25.02
N ARG A 91 -36.28 15.27 -24.74
CA ARG A 91 -34.88 15.41 -24.36
C ARG A 91 -34.66 14.88 -22.92
N LYS A 92 -33.42 14.44 -22.66
CA LYS A 92 -32.74 14.27 -21.35
C LYS A 92 -33.00 12.97 -20.58
N ASN A 93 -31.93 12.20 -20.35
CA ASN A 93 -31.29 12.23 -19.03
C ASN A 93 -29.87 11.65 -19.07
N LYS A 94 -28.88 12.55 -18.91
CA LYS A 94 -27.55 12.22 -18.42
C LYS A 94 -27.73 11.57 -17.04
N LYS A 95 -27.18 10.37 -16.84
CA LYS A 95 -27.12 9.73 -15.53
C LYS A 95 -26.45 10.70 -14.55
N LYS A 96 -27.19 11.09 -13.51
CA LYS A 96 -26.69 11.91 -12.40
C LYS A 96 -25.61 11.11 -11.64
N PRO A 97 -24.63 11.78 -11.00
CA PRO A 97 -23.74 11.12 -10.05
C PRO A 97 -24.59 10.53 -8.93
N VAL A 98 -24.17 9.36 -8.45
CA VAL A 98 -24.73 8.76 -7.24
C VAL A 98 -24.54 9.75 -6.10
N ASP A 99 -25.62 10.02 -5.38
CA ASP A 99 -25.64 10.83 -4.17
C ASP A 99 -24.91 10.05 -3.07
N ASP A 100 -23.58 10.19 -3.02
CA ASP A 100 -22.83 9.89 -1.80
C ASP A 100 -23.39 10.85 -0.75
N GLY A 101 -24.06 10.30 0.27
CA GLY A 101 -24.86 11.03 1.27
C GLY A 101 -24.12 12.16 2.02
N PRO A 102 -24.59 12.55 3.22
CA PRO A 102 -24.00 13.69 3.95
C PRO A 102 -22.48 13.58 4.00
N ARG A 103 -21.79 14.58 3.43
CA ARG A 103 -20.33 14.63 3.51
C ARG A 103 -19.97 14.70 4.98
N PRO A 104 -19.07 13.85 5.49
CA PRO A 104 -18.66 13.91 6.87
C PRO A 104 -18.21 15.32 7.21
N ARG A 105 -18.57 15.82 8.41
CA ARG A 105 -18.19 17.15 8.85
C ARG A 105 -16.69 17.36 8.62
N PRO A 106 -16.29 18.50 8.02
CA PRO A 106 -14.88 18.80 7.86
C PRO A 106 -14.26 18.84 9.26
N PRO A 107 -13.12 18.16 9.46
CA PRO A 107 -12.55 18.06 10.78
C PRO A 107 -11.97 19.42 11.21
N PRO A 108 -11.88 19.70 12.52
CA PRO A 108 -11.52 21.02 13.03
C PRO A 108 -10.13 21.48 12.56
N SER A 109 -10.01 22.78 12.27
CA SER A 109 -8.78 23.45 11.83
C SER A 109 -8.48 24.66 12.73
N PRO A 110 -7.27 24.80 13.32
CA PRO A 110 -6.17 23.84 13.29
C PRO A 110 -6.52 22.53 14.06
N PRO A 111 -5.88 21.39 13.73
CA PRO A 111 -6.06 20.16 14.46
C PRO A 111 -5.77 20.37 15.95
N PRO A 112 -6.65 19.93 16.88
CA PRO A 112 -6.34 19.90 18.30
C PRO A 112 -5.05 19.14 18.56
N ARG A 113 -4.30 19.54 19.59
CA ARG A 113 -3.08 18.82 20.03
C ARG A 113 -3.45 17.49 20.69
N LEU A 114 -2.48 16.59 20.84
CA LEU A 114 -2.69 15.34 21.58
C LEU A 114 -3.16 15.64 23.03
N PRO A 115 -4.29 15.08 23.48
CA PRO A 115 -4.83 15.39 24.80
C PRO A 115 -3.93 14.90 25.93
N GLU A 116 -3.93 15.61 27.06
CA GLU A 116 -3.00 15.36 28.16
C GLU A 116 -3.14 13.96 28.78
N ARG A 117 -4.36 13.40 28.77
CA ARG A 117 -4.61 12.02 29.19
C ARG A 117 -3.79 10.99 28.40
N PHE A 118 -3.62 11.20 27.09
CA PHE A 118 -2.80 10.32 26.26
C PHE A 118 -1.31 10.50 26.56
N LYS A 119 -0.85 11.74 26.78
CA LYS A 119 0.54 12.00 27.16
C LYS A 119 0.91 11.34 28.49
N ASN A 120 0.00 11.36 29.46
CA ASN A 120 0.19 10.67 30.73
C ASN A 120 0.37 9.16 30.54
N VAL A 121 -0.46 8.53 29.70
CA VAL A 121 -0.34 7.11 29.36
C VAL A 121 0.95 6.81 28.60
N ILE A 122 1.36 7.66 27.65
CA ILE A 122 2.63 7.52 26.94
C ILE A 122 3.81 7.60 27.92
N ARG A 123 3.79 8.56 28.85
CA ARG A 123 4.81 8.69 29.89
C ARG A 123 4.87 7.46 30.79
N GLU A 124 3.73 6.89 31.16
CA GLU A 124 3.65 5.65 31.92
C GLU A 124 4.28 4.47 31.15
N ILE A 125 3.92 4.29 29.87
CA ILE A 125 4.47 3.23 29.01
C ILE A 125 5.96 3.44 28.71
N SER A 126 6.42 4.68 28.73
CA SER A 126 7.82 4.99 28.46
C SER A 126 8.76 4.39 29.49
N GLU A 127 8.30 4.21 30.74
CA GLU A 127 9.11 3.67 31.85
C GLU A 127 10.45 4.41 32.00
N GLY A 128 10.48 5.72 31.69
CA GLY A 128 11.68 6.55 31.73
C GLY A 128 12.55 6.53 30.46
N ARG A 129 12.12 5.82 29.40
CA ARG A 129 12.74 5.90 28.06
C ARG A 129 12.48 7.27 27.42
N ILE A 130 13.37 7.67 26.52
CA ILE A 130 13.24 8.92 25.75
C ILE A 130 11.99 8.83 24.87
N VAL A 131 11.13 9.83 24.96
CA VAL A 131 9.91 9.94 24.15
C VAL A 131 10.10 11.05 23.12
N SER A 132 9.82 10.77 21.85
CA SER A 132 9.87 11.79 20.80
C SER A 132 8.66 12.73 20.85
N GLU A 133 8.73 13.83 20.09
CA GLU A 133 7.55 14.68 19.85
C GLU A 133 6.40 13.90 19.19
N GLU A 134 5.17 14.31 19.49
CA GLU A 134 3.97 13.66 18.96
C GLU A 134 3.64 14.15 17.56
N THR A 135 3.63 13.23 16.61
CA THR A 135 3.38 13.53 15.20
C THR A 135 1.96 13.15 14.82
N LEU A 136 1.15 14.12 14.38
CA LEU A 136 -0.17 13.83 13.82
C LEU A 136 -0.02 13.11 12.49
N VAL A 137 -0.46 11.85 12.41
CA VAL A 137 -0.39 11.05 11.18
C VAL A 137 -1.54 11.42 10.26
N ILE A 138 -2.76 11.39 10.77
CA ILE A 138 -3.97 11.66 10.00
C ILE A 138 -5.10 12.13 10.91
N GLN A 139 -5.92 13.04 10.41
CA GLN A 139 -7.20 13.44 11.00
C GLN A 139 -8.28 13.21 9.95
N LYS A 140 -9.23 12.30 10.21
CA LYS A 140 -10.30 11.98 9.27
C LYS A 140 -11.58 11.55 9.97
N ALA A 141 -12.70 11.76 9.29
CA ALA A 141 -13.94 11.09 9.64
C ALA A 141 -13.85 9.60 9.28
N LEU A 142 -14.46 8.76 10.10
CA LEU A 142 -14.56 7.33 9.85
C LEU A 142 -15.55 7.07 8.71
N PHE A 143 -15.09 6.37 7.68
CA PHE A 143 -15.93 5.94 6.57
C PHE A 143 -16.58 4.59 6.87
N PRO A 144 -17.72 4.25 6.24
CA PRO A 144 -18.35 2.94 6.40
C PRO A 144 -17.39 1.77 6.14
N THR A 145 -16.44 1.94 5.22
CA THR A 145 -15.40 0.93 4.92
C THR A 145 -14.40 0.72 6.05
N ASP A 146 -14.14 1.75 6.86
CA ASP A 146 -13.26 1.64 8.03
C ASP A 146 -13.98 0.91 9.18
N LEU A 147 -15.31 0.98 9.25
CA LEU A 147 -16.11 0.37 10.31
C LEU A 147 -16.65 -1.01 9.94
N ASN A 148 -16.45 -1.46 8.70
CA ASN A 148 -16.93 -2.74 8.24
C ASN A 148 -16.15 -3.90 8.92
N PRO A 149 -16.81 -4.76 9.72
CA PRO A 149 -16.16 -5.85 10.44
C PRO A 149 -15.44 -6.84 9.52
N SER A 150 -15.94 -7.04 8.29
CA SER A 150 -15.34 -7.92 7.29
C SER A 150 -14.03 -7.36 6.73
N HIS A 151 -13.85 -6.04 6.73
CA HIS A 151 -12.61 -5.40 6.31
C HIS A 151 -11.59 -5.29 7.43
N ASN A 152 -12.03 -5.13 8.69
CA ASN A 152 -11.19 -5.06 9.90
C ASN A 152 -9.95 -4.18 9.70
N ARG A 153 -10.16 -2.98 9.14
CA ARG A 153 -9.05 -2.06 8.83
C ARG A 153 -9.42 -0.60 8.95
N LEU A 154 -8.47 0.21 9.39
CA LEU A 154 -8.48 1.65 9.20
C LEU A 154 -7.52 2.02 8.06
N SER A 155 -8.02 2.71 7.04
CA SER A 155 -7.19 3.14 5.91
C SER A 155 -6.64 4.55 6.11
N MET A 156 -5.36 4.72 5.80
CA MET A 156 -4.62 5.98 5.84
C MET A 156 -4.00 6.26 4.45
N PRO A 157 -4.79 6.85 3.52
CA PRO A 157 -4.31 7.17 2.18
C PRO A 157 -3.15 8.16 2.27
N PHE A 158 -2.10 7.97 1.46
CA PHE A 158 -0.91 8.84 1.52
C PHE A 158 -1.23 10.31 1.27
N THR A 159 -2.26 10.60 0.48
CA THR A 159 -2.72 11.96 0.19
C THR A 159 -3.40 12.66 1.39
N GLN A 160 -3.73 11.91 2.45
CA GLN A 160 -4.38 12.42 3.66
C GLN A 160 -3.45 12.38 4.88
N ILE A 161 -2.21 11.90 4.72
CA ILE A 161 -1.22 11.87 5.80
C ILE A 161 -0.66 13.28 5.96
N SER A 162 -0.70 13.81 7.18
CA SER A 162 -0.19 15.14 7.48
C SER A 162 1.35 15.16 7.49
N HIS A 163 1.96 14.14 8.09
CA HIS A 163 3.41 14.03 8.22
C HIS A 163 3.89 12.64 7.85
N HIS A 164 4.72 12.52 6.81
CA HIS A 164 5.28 11.24 6.36
C HIS A 164 6.50 10.75 7.16
N GLY A 165 7.00 11.58 8.08
CA GLY A 165 8.19 11.31 8.89
C GLY A 165 7.97 10.39 10.11
N PHE A 166 6.75 9.89 10.32
CA PHE A 166 6.47 9.03 11.49
C PHE A 166 7.14 7.65 11.41
N LEU A 167 7.41 7.15 10.21
CA LEU A 167 8.15 5.91 9.97
C LEU A 167 9.61 6.20 9.60
N THR A 168 10.54 5.36 10.07
CA THR A 168 11.91 5.37 9.56
C THR A 168 11.96 4.84 8.13
N ASP A 169 13.05 5.08 7.42
CA ASP A 169 13.18 4.60 6.05
C ASP A 169 13.32 3.06 6.00
N GLU A 170 13.90 2.46 7.04
CA GLU A 170 13.94 1.00 7.23
C GLU A 170 12.53 0.44 7.40
N GLU A 171 11.69 1.07 8.22
CA GLU A 171 10.30 0.65 8.43
C GLU A 171 9.47 0.82 7.16
N LYS A 172 9.63 1.94 6.44
CA LYS A 172 8.97 2.14 5.14
C LYS A 172 9.38 1.06 4.15
N LYS A 173 10.68 0.75 4.06
CA LYS A 173 11.22 -0.28 3.17
C LYS A 173 10.70 -1.66 3.55
N PHE A 174 10.70 -1.99 4.84
CA PHE A 174 10.15 -3.23 5.37
C PHE A 174 8.69 -3.41 4.95
N LEU A 175 7.84 -2.40 5.16
CA LEU A 175 6.43 -2.45 4.77
C LEU A 175 6.19 -2.52 3.25
N CYS A 176 7.17 -2.15 2.41
CA CYS A 176 7.10 -2.32 0.96
C CYS A 176 7.50 -3.72 0.50
N CYS A 177 8.26 -4.45 1.33
CA CYS A 177 8.76 -5.76 0.99
C CYS A 177 7.65 -6.82 1.06
N ARG A 178 7.98 -7.97 0.47
CA ARG A 178 7.22 -9.19 0.61
C ARG A 178 8.12 -10.24 1.23
N ASP A 179 7.53 -11.10 2.05
CA ASP A 179 8.21 -12.25 2.62
C ASP A 179 8.62 -13.24 1.53
N GLY A 180 9.38 -14.27 1.90
CA GLY A 180 9.80 -15.35 0.99
C GLY A 180 8.64 -16.13 0.36
N LYS A 181 7.41 -15.97 0.87
CA LYS A 181 6.18 -16.59 0.35
C LYS A 181 5.35 -15.62 -0.51
N GLY A 182 5.84 -14.40 -0.73
CA GLY A 182 5.19 -13.37 -1.53
C GLY A 182 4.04 -12.62 -0.82
N LYS A 183 3.86 -12.83 0.49
CA LYS A 183 2.92 -12.09 1.34
C LYS A 183 3.53 -10.75 1.71
N LYS A 184 2.70 -9.71 1.85
CA LYS A 184 3.17 -8.39 2.29
C LYS A 184 3.64 -8.44 3.73
N GLU A 185 4.77 -7.79 3.98
CA GLU A 185 5.26 -7.58 5.33
C GLU A 185 4.35 -6.64 6.11
N HIS A 186 4.32 -6.84 7.42
CA HIS A 186 3.52 -6.08 8.35
C HIS A 186 4.28 -5.93 9.67
N LYS A 187 4.07 -4.81 10.35
CA LYS A 187 4.73 -4.50 11.61
C LYS A 187 3.68 -4.42 12.70
N ASP A 188 3.87 -5.14 13.80
CA ASP A 188 3.03 -4.97 14.98
C ASP A 188 3.47 -3.71 15.74
N VAL A 189 2.49 -2.90 16.12
CA VAL A 189 2.68 -1.58 16.72
C VAL A 189 1.72 -1.43 17.90
N PRO A 190 2.20 -1.04 19.08
CA PRO A 190 1.35 -0.63 20.19
C PRO A 190 0.44 0.54 19.80
N LEU A 191 -0.82 0.48 20.22
CA LEU A 191 -1.83 1.51 20.04
C LEU A 191 -2.51 1.80 21.38
N ILE A 192 -2.59 3.07 21.73
CA ILE A 192 -3.43 3.57 22.81
C ILE A 192 -4.80 3.90 22.21
N GLU A 193 -5.83 3.17 22.63
CA GLU A 193 -7.22 3.35 22.19
C GLU A 193 -7.84 4.65 22.75
N PRO A 194 -8.98 5.12 22.20
CA PRO A 194 -9.72 6.26 22.74
C PRO A 194 -10.06 6.14 24.23
N SER A 195 -10.39 4.91 24.67
CA SER A 195 -10.62 4.53 26.07
C SER A 195 -9.35 4.44 26.93
N LEU A 196 -8.19 4.83 26.40
CA LEU A 196 -6.86 4.73 27.03
C LEU A 196 -6.36 3.29 27.25
N LYS A 197 -7.10 2.29 26.76
CA LYS A 197 -6.65 0.91 26.77
C LYS A 197 -5.47 0.73 25.81
N LYS A 198 -4.47 -0.04 26.24
CA LYS A 198 -3.32 -0.43 25.42
C LYS A 198 -3.68 -1.68 24.62
N THR A 199 -3.44 -1.65 23.32
CA THR A 199 -3.66 -2.79 22.43
C THR A 199 -2.53 -2.87 21.41
N THR A 200 -2.39 -4.00 20.72
CA THR A 200 -1.44 -4.14 19.63
C THR A 200 -2.22 -4.21 18.33
N VAL A 201 -1.83 -3.37 17.37
CA VAL A 201 -2.35 -3.39 16.01
C VAL A 201 -1.27 -3.80 15.04
N THR A 202 -1.69 -4.30 13.89
CA THR A 202 -0.77 -4.57 12.79
C THR A 202 -0.81 -3.38 11.81
N LEU A 203 0.35 -2.91 11.39
CA LEU A 203 0.55 -1.86 10.40
C LEU A 203 1.02 -2.48 9.09
N GLY A 204 0.31 -2.18 8.00
CA GLY A 204 0.66 -2.65 6.66
C GLY A 204 0.69 -1.50 5.64
N ARG A 205 1.36 -1.72 4.51
CA ARG A 205 1.33 -0.81 3.34
C ARG A 205 0.70 -1.47 2.13
N TRP A 206 -0.26 -0.78 1.53
CA TRP A 206 -0.99 -1.24 0.38
C TRP A 206 -0.77 -0.33 -0.82
N ASP A 207 0.02 -0.82 -1.77
CA ASP A 207 0.19 -0.20 -3.09
C ASP A 207 -0.81 -0.80 -4.10
N MET A 208 -1.65 0.06 -4.67
CA MET A 208 -2.66 -0.28 -5.66
C MET A 208 -2.29 0.36 -7.01
N PRO A 209 -1.79 -0.42 -7.99
CA PRO A 209 -1.50 0.11 -9.31
C PRO A 209 -2.81 0.52 -10.00
N LYS A 210 -2.85 1.73 -10.58
CA LYS A 210 -4.00 2.20 -11.38
C LYS A 210 -3.72 2.00 -12.87
N GLU A 211 -4.79 1.93 -13.66
CA GLU A 211 -4.74 1.73 -15.12
C GLU A 211 -3.85 2.74 -15.85
N LYS A 212 -3.80 3.99 -15.38
CA LYS A 212 -2.98 5.07 -15.94
C LYS A 212 -1.52 5.06 -15.48
N GLY A 213 -1.04 3.94 -14.92
CA GLY A 213 0.34 3.78 -14.43
C GLY A 213 0.66 4.46 -13.09
N LYS A 214 -0.26 5.24 -12.51
CA LYS A 214 -0.08 5.86 -11.19
C LYS A 214 -0.43 4.85 -10.09
N THR A 215 0.51 4.56 -9.19
CA THR A 215 0.23 3.73 -8.01
C THR A 215 -0.37 4.58 -6.89
N SER A 216 -1.45 4.10 -6.28
CA SER A 216 -2.03 4.70 -5.08
C SER A 216 -1.57 3.91 -3.87
N SER A 217 -0.88 4.57 -2.95
CA SER A 217 -0.37 3.96 -1.73
C SER A 217 -1.24 4.37 -0.54
N THR A 218 -1.53 3.42 0.34
CA THR A 218 -2.22 3.64 1.61
C THR A 218 -1.54 2.82 2.69
N TYR A 219 -1.37 3.39 3.89
CA TYR A 219 -1.12 2.56 5.07
C TYR A 219 -2.45 2.03 5.58
N VAL A 220 -2.40 0.89 6.27
CA VAL A 220 -3.57 0.27 6.89
C VAL A 220 -3.21 -0.18 8.30
N ILE A 221 -4.08 0.12 9.25
CA ILE A 221 -4.09 -0.53 10.56
C ILE A 221 -5.09 -1.69 10.47
N ASN A 222 -4.69 -2.89 10.90
CA ASN A 222 -5.50 -4.10 10.86
C ASN A 222 -5.27 -4.97 12.11
N GLY A 223 -5.81 -6.19 12.11
CA GLY A 223 -5.67 -7.17 13.19
C GLY A 223 -6.76 -7.01 14.25
N THR A 224 -6.62 -6.00 15.11
CA THR A 224 -7.51 -5.74 16.26
C THR A 224 -8.47 -4.56 16.04
N TRP A 225 -8.49 -3.98 14.84
CA TRP A 225 -9.27 -2.77 14.53
C TRP A 225 -10.77 -2.90 14.83
N THR A 226 -11.42 -4.00 14.43
CA THR A 226 -12.84 -4.23 14.73
C THR A 226 -13.10 -4.25 16.23
N SER A 227 -12.18 -4.83 17.03
CA SER A 227 -12.30 -4.82 18.50
C SER A 227 -12.23 -3.41 19.06
N ILE A 228 -11.28 -2.60 18.56
CA ILE A 228 -11.14 -1.18 18.92
C ILE A 228 -12.42 -0.40 18.58
N VAL A 229 -12.98 -0.61 17.38
CA VAL A 229 -14.24 0.02 16.96
C VAL A 229 -15.38 -0.32 17.92
N THR A 230 -15.54 -1.61 18.26
CA THR A 230 -16.61 -2.05 19.16
C THR A 230 -16.41 -1.58 20.60
N GLY A 231 -15.18 -1.66 21.13
CA GLY A 231 -14.87 -1.29 22.51
C GLY A 231 -14.96 0.22 22.78
N ASN A 232 -14.72 1.03 21.76
CA ASN A 232 -14.77 2.50 21.84
C ASN A 232 -16.03 3.08 21.16
N GLN A 233 -16.99 2.22 20.78
CA GLN A 233 -18.28 2.60 20.18
C GLN A 233 -18.15 3.58 19.00
N LEU A 234 -17.14 3.37 18.15
CA LEU A 234 -16.86 4.25 17.02
C LEU A 234 -17.95 4.12 15.94
N LYS A 235 -18.45 5.24 15.44
CA LYS A 235 -19.55 5.33 14.47
C LYS A 235 -19.13 6.10 13.23
N VAL A 236 -19.89 5.92 12.14
CA VAL A 236 -19.70 6.67 10.89
C VAL A 236 -19.80 8.17 11.21
N GLU A 237 -19.02 8.99 10.50
CA GLU A 237 -18.93 10.45 10.67
C GLU A 237 -18.22 10.94 11.94
N MET A 238 -17.91 10.07 12.90
CA MET A 238 -17.04 10.44 14.01
C MET A 238 -15.65 10.78 13.48
N VAL A 239 -15.07 11.88 13.98
CA VAL A 239 -13.74 12.32 13.59
C VAL A 239 -12.72 11.74 14.56
N ILE A 240 -11.72 11.06 14.00
CA ILE A 240 -10.58 10.55 14.74
C ILE A 240 -9.30 11.31 14.36
N GLN A 241 -8.35 11.32 15.27
CA GLN A 241 -6.95 11.61 14.99
C GLN A 241 -6.11 10.38 15.32
N LEU A 242 -5.17 10.05 14.45
CA LEU A 242 -4.12 9.10 14.76
C LEU A 242 -2.80 9.84 14.91
N TRP A 243 -2.16 9.64 16.06
CA TRP A 243 -0.87 10.21 16.40
C TRP A 243 0.18 9.12 16.45
N ALA A 244 1.40 9.45 16.06
CA ALA A 244 2.57 8.61 16.18
C ALA A 244 3.56 9.24 17.16
N VAL A 245 4.12 8.40 18.02
CA VAL A 245 5.14 8.75 19.01
C VAL A 245 6.19 7.65 18.99
N ARG A 246 7.46 7.99 19.20
CA ARG A 246 8.50 7.00 19.47
C ARG A 246 8.82 6.95 20.95
N ILE A 247 8.88 5.74 21.48
CA ILE A 247 9.35 5.44 22.83
C ILE A 247 10.68 4.69 22.66
N GLY A 248 11.79 5.39 22.85
CA GLY A 248 13.09 4.95 22.36
C GLY A 248 13.07 4.83 20.83
N GLU A 249 13.29 3.63 20.32
CA GLU A 249 13.25 3.32 18.88
C GLU A 249 11.88 2.78 18.42
N GLU A 250 11.01 2.42 19.37
CA GLU A 250 9.74 1.75 19.10
C GLU A 250 8.65 2.75 18.73
N LEU A 251 7.99 2.51 17.60
CA LEU A 251 6.81 3.25 17.19
C LEU A 251 5.62 2.88 18.09
N CYS A 252 4.88 3.87 18.55
CA CYS A 252 3.64 3.74 19.29
C CYS A 252 2.60 4.68 18.66
N PHE A 253 1.36 4.22 18.54
CA PHE A 253 0.25 5.03 18.06
C PHE A 253 -0.67 5.45 19.21
N ALA A 254 -1.33 6.60 19.06
CA ALA A 254 -2.44 7.01 19.90
C ALA A 254 -3.64 7.40 19.03
N LEU A 255 -4.79 6.78 19.29
CA LEU A 255 -6.04 7.04 18.58
C LEU A 255 -6.93 7.92 19.46
N VAL A 256 -7.17 9.15 19.01
CA VAL A 256 -8.02 10.13 19.69
C VAL A 256 -9.35 10.22 18.95
N ASN A 257 -10.44 10.20 19.72
CA ASN A 257 -11.77 10.50 19.22
C ASN A 257 -12.13 11.96 19.53
N LEU A 258 -12.16 12.83 18.51
CA LEU A 258 -12.44 14.25 18.67
C LEU A 258 -13.92 14.55 18.93
N THR A 259 -14.81 13.59 18.66
CA THR A 259 -16.26 13.80 18.84
C THR A 259 -16.67 13.70 20.31
N GLU A 260 -15.95 12.90 21.09
CA GLU A 260 -16.14 12.74 22.52
C GLU A 260 -15.45 13.85 23.32
N GLU A 261 -14.33 14.35 22.82
CA GLU A 261 -13.60 15.44 23.46
C GLU A 261 -14.30 16.80 23.33
N ALA A 262 -15.10 17.01 22.28
CA ALA A 262 -15.95 18.21 22.18
C ALA A 262 -17.14 18.19 23.17
N ALA A 263 -17.42 17.05 23.81
CA ALA A 263 -18.53 16.86 24.73
C ALA A 263 -18.10 16.81 26.21
N ALA A 264 -16.80 16.82 26.49
CA ALA A 264 -16.20 16.80 27.83
C ALA A 264 -15.62 18.17 28.20
#